data_AF-A0A6N4E179-F1
#
_entry.id   AF-A0A6N4E179-F1
#
_cell.length_a   1.000
_cell.length_b   1.000
_cell.length_c   1.000
_cell.angle_alpha   90.00
_cell.angle_beta   90.00
_cell.angle_gamma   90.00
#
_symmetry.space_group_name_H-M   'P 1'
#
loop_
_entity.id
_entity.type
_entity.pdbx_description
1 polymer ?
#
loop_
_entity_poly.entity_id
_entity_poly.type
_entity_poly.pdbx_seq_one_letter_code
_entity_poly.pdbx_strand_id
1 'polypeptide(L)'
;MEFSVTLTGYSEKDGQVLMELEPRWWDGRELIRDARFVKQGGRGLYRDYDADLDLDEVRELYTRYQDNIHAAQRLLCFRRLRLSLPCQKLRSALYGRRRCSHFRVNVKQCETGL
;
A
#
# COMPACT_ATOMS: atom_id res chain seq x y z
N MET A 1 -15.51 7.45 8.92
CA MET A 1 -14.69 6.25 8.64
C MET A 1 -13.43 6.67 7.94
N GLU A 2 -12.29 6.34 8.54
CA GLU A 2 -10.95 6.64 8.03
C GLU A 2 -10.21 5.33 7.75
N PHE A 3 -9.37 5.33 6.71
CA PHE A 3 -8.56 4.18 6.32
C PHE A 3 -7.09 4.59 6.27
N SER A 4 -6.21 3.76 6.85
CA SER A 4 -4.77 3.86 6.65
C SER A 4 -4.24 2.57 6.06
N VAL A 5 -3.27 2.69 5.16
CA VAL A 5 -2.67 1.57 4.43
C VAL A 5 -1.18 1.59 4.68
N THR A 6 -0.63 0.44 5.06
CA THR A 6 0.81 0.21 5.23
C THR A 6 1.21 -0.95 4.33
N LEU A 7 2.26 -0.73 3.54
CA LEU A 7 2.88 -1.75 2.68
C LEU A 7 4.30 -2.00 3.18
N THR A 8 4.59 -3.25 3.52
CA THR A 8 5.89 -3.71 4.01
C THR A 8 6.47 -4.70 3.00
N GLY A 9 7.66 -4.45 2.49
CA GLY A 9 8.35 -5.32 1.54
C GLY A 9 9.48 -6.10 2.20
N TYR A 10 9.56 -7.41 1.93
CA TYR A 10 10.49 -8.32 2.58
C TYR A 10 11.57 -8.82 1.63
N SER A 11 12.79 -8.97 2.15
CA SER A 11 13.95 -9.48 1.44
C SER A 11 13.81 -10.95 1.06
N GLU A 12 14.22 -11.29 -0.16
CA GLU A 12 14.29 -12.68 -0.63
C GLU A 12 15.32 -13.53 0.14
N LYS A 13 16.39 -12.92 0.68
CA LYS A 13 17.51 -13.68 1.29
C LYS A 13 17.26 -14.11 2.73
N ASP A 14 16.66 -13.23 3.52
CA ASP A 14 16.65 -13.32 4.98
C ASP A 14 15.29 -12.94 5.59
N GLY A 15 14.28 -12.62 4.76
CA GLY A 15 12.95 -12.24 5.23
C GLY A 15 12.93 -10.93 6.02
N GLN A 16 14.00 -10.15 6.00
CA GLN A 16 14.04 -8.86 6.68
C GLN A 16 13.21 -7.81 5.94
N VAL A 17 12.66 -6.87 6.71
CA VAL A 17 11.95 -5.71 6.14
C VAL A 17 12.95 -4.84 5.38
N LEU A 18 12.80 -4.76 4.06
CA LEU A 18 13.59 -3.88 3.20
C LEU A 18 12.96 -2.50 3.04
N MET A 19 11.64 -2.45 3.17
CA MET A 19 10.90 -1.20 3.05
C MET A 19 9.59 -1.25 3.82
N GLU A 20 9.19 -0.07 4.29
CA GLU A 20 7.86 0.21 4.78
C GLU A 20 7.41 1.53 4.17
N LEU A 21 6.17 1.58 3.69
CA LEU A 21 5.60 2.76 3.08
C LEU A 21 4.09 2.84 3.33
N GLU A 22 3.59 4.06 3.41
CA GLU A 22 2.15 4.34 3.49
C GLU A 22 1.67 4.87 2.13
N PRO A 23 1.15 4.01 1.24
CA PRO A 23 0.67 4.44 -0.06
C PRO A 23 -0.66 5.16 0.08
N ARG A 24 -0.64 6.45 0.42
CA ARG A 24 -1.85 7.29 0.62
C ARG A 24 -2.74 7.43 -0.63
N TRP A 25 -2.26 6.99 -1.78
CA TRP A 25 -3.00 6.98 -3.06
C TRP A 25 -3.71 5.65 -3.33
N TRP A 26 -3.52 4.63 -2.47
CA TRP A 26 -4.32 3.42 -2.48
C TRP A 26 -5.59 3.65 -1.67
N ASP A 27 -6.74 3.35 -2.27
CA ASP A 27 -8.01 3.48 -1.57
C ASP A 27 -8.22 2.29 -0.64
N GLY A 28 -8.01 2.51 0.66
CA GLY A 28 -8.23 1.50 1.69
C GLY A 28 -9.65 0.91 1.68
N ARG A 29 -10.66 1.67 1.25
CA ARG A 29 -12.04 1.18 1.14
C ARG A 29 -12.19 0.15 0.02
N GLU A 30 -11.49 0.34 -1.08
CA GLU A 30 -11.49 -0.63 -2.18
C GLU A 30 -10.64 -1.85 -1.84
N LEU A 31 -9.48 -1.64 -1.19
CA LEU A 31 -8.61 -2.74 -0.77
C LEU A 31 -9.32 -3.74 0.15
N ILE A 32 -10.09 -3.29 1.14
CA ILE A 32 -10.82 -4.22 2.03
C ILE A 32 -11.94 -5.02 1.35
N ARG A 33 -12.30 -4.67 0.11
CA ARG A 33 -13.28 -5.41 -0.71
C ARG A 33 -12.61 -6.43 -1.62
N ASP A 34 -11.30 -6.31 -1.82
CA ASP A 34 -10.52 -7.26 -2.61
C ASP A 34 -10.35 -8.56 -1.81
N ALA A 35 -10.58 -9.71 -2.47
CA ALA A 35 -10.66 -11.00 -1.81
C ALA A 35 -9.35 -11.44 -1.13
N ARG A 36 -8.22 -10.83 -1.51
CA ARG A 36 -6.91 -11.09 -0.91
C ARG A 36 -6.79 -10.53 0.51
N PHE A 37 -7.60 -9.54 0.87
CA PHE A 37 -7.54 -8.88 2.17
C PHE A 37 -8.41 -9.59 3.19
N VAL A 38 -7.76 -10.33 4.09
CA VAL A 38 -8.43 -11.07 5.15
C VAL A 38 -8.52 -10.20 6.39
N LYS A 39 -9.73 -10.11 6.97
CA LYS A 39 -9.92 -9.45 8.26
C LYS A 39 -9.26 -10.28 9.37
N GLN A 40 -8.19 -9.75 9.96
CA GLN A 40 -7.41 -10.44 11.00
C GLN A 40 -8.02 -10.27 12.40
N GLY A 41 -8.82 -9.22 12.59
CA GLY A 41 -9.43 -8.91 13.89
C GLY A 41 -9.81 -7.44 14.01
N GLY A 42 -10.35 -7.08 15.16
CA GLY A 42 -10.68 -5.70 15.48
C GLY A 42 -11.13 -5.54 16.92
N ARG A 43 -10.73 -4.44 17.57
CA ARG A 43 -11.22 -4.05 18.89
C ARG A 43 -12.09 -2.81 18.75
N GLY A 44 -13.37 -2.92 19.12
CA GLY A 44 -14.31 -1.81 19.08
C GLY A 44 -14.45 -1.22 17.68
N LEU A 45 -14.06 0.05 17.53
CA LEU A 45 -14.17 0.84 16.30
C LEU A 45 -13.03 0.60 15.28
N TYR A 46 -12.03 -0.22 15.63
CA TYR A 46 -10.88 -0.51 14.79
C TYR A 46 -11.00 -1.89 14.16
N ARG A 47 -10.77 -1.99 12.85
CA ARG A 47 -10.70 -3.26 12.12
C ARG A 47 -9.43 -3.30 11.29
N ASP A 48 -8.73 -4.42 11.36
CA ASP A 48 -7.48 -4.64 10.64
C ASP A 48 -7.69 -5.70 9.56
N TYR A 49 -7.23 -5.38 8.35
CA TYR A 49 -7.26 -6.24 7.18
C TYR A 49 -5.83 -6.45 6.71
N ASP A 50 -5.47 -7.67 6.38
CA ASP A 50 -4.11 -8.05 6.03
C ASP A 50 -4.12 -8.91 4.76
N ALA A 51 -3.17 -8.64 3.88
CA ALA A 51 -2.91 -9.44 2.69
C ALA A 51 -1.40 -9.66 2.57
N ASP A 52 -1.00 -10.91 2.40
CA ASP A 52 0.36 -11.26 2.00
C ASP A 52 0.34 -11.47 0.48
N LEU A 53 1.04 -10.61 -0.23
CA LEU A 53 0.96 -10.48 -1.68
C LEU A 53 2.31 -10.80 -2.31
N ASP A 54 2.26 -11.59 -3.38
CA ASP A 54 3.43 -11.79 -4.22
C ASP A 54 3.76 -10.53 -5.06
N LEU A 55 4.90 -10.58 -5.74
CA LEU A 55 5.37 -9.48 -6.59
C LEU A 55 4.36 -9.10 -7.69
N ASP A 56 3.70 -10.08 -8.29
CA ASP A 56 2.80 -9.86 -9.42
C ASP A 56 1.46 -9.29 -8.95
N GLU A 57 0.96 -9.75 -7.80
CA GLU A 57 -0.21 -9.20 -7.13
C GLU A 57 -0.03 -7.74 -6.73
N VAL A 58 1.16 -7.37 -6.23
CA VAL A 58 1.47 -5.97 -5.88
C VAL A 58 1.65 -5.12 -7.14
N ARG A 59 2.24 -5.67 -8.21
CA ARG A 59 2.32 -4.97 -9.51
C ARG A 59 0.93 -4.69 -10.06
N GLU A 60 0.01 -5.65 -9.95
CA GLU A 60 -1.37 -5.45 -10.37
C GLU A 60 -2.03 -4.32 -9.59
N LEU A 61 -1.91 -4.31 -8.25
CA LEU A 61 -2.42 -3.21 -7.42
C LEU A 61 -1.76 -1.88 -7.77
N TYR A 62 -0.44 -1.86 -7.97
CA TYR A 62 0.29 -0.66 -8.37
C TYR A 62 -0.23 -0.08 -9.69
N THR A 63 -0.47 -0.93 -10.69
CA THR A 63 -1.04 -0.53 -11.98
C THR A 63 -2.49 -0.09 -11.87
N ARG A 64 -3.32 -0.81 -11.10
CA ARG A 64 -4.73 -0.45 -10.86
C ARG A 64 -4.87 0.94 -10.25
N TYR A 65 -4.00 1.28 -9.31
CA TYR A 65 -3.99 2.59 -8.65
C TYR A 65 -3.13 3.64 -9.35
N GLN A 66 -2.59 3.35 -10.54
CA GLN A 66 -1.71 4.28 -11.26
C GLN A 66 -2.44 5.58 -11.68
N ASP A 67 -3.74 5.49 -12.00
CA ASP A 67 -4.55 6.67 -12.31
C ASP A 67 -4.78 7.54 -11.06
N ASN A 68 -4.93 6.93 -9.88
CA ASN A 68 -5.01 7.65 -8.60
C ASN A 68 -3.66 8.31 -8.25
N ILE A 69 -2.55 7.66 -8.59
CA ILE A 69 -1.21 8.26 -8.49
C ILE A 69 -1.12 9.50 -9.38
N HIS A 70 -1.58 9.44 -10.63
CA HIS A 70 -1.57 10.58 -11.55
C HIS A 70 -2.52 11.70 -11.13
N ALA A 71 -3.70 11.38 -10.60
CA ALA A 71 -4.63 12.37 -10.06
C ALA A 71 -4.07 13.07 -8.81
N ALA A 72 -3.50 12.31 -7.86
CA ALA A 72 -2.80 12.85 -6.70
C ALA A 72 -1.59 13.69 -7.12
N GLN A 73 -0.84 13.26 -8.15
CA GLN A 73 0.27 14.03 -8.73
C GLN A 73 -0.20 15.35 -9.31
N ARG A 74 -1.28 15.40 -10.12
CA ARG A 74 -1.79 16.67 -10.69
C ARG A 74 -2.12 17.68 -9.59
N LEU A 75 -2.69 17.22 -8.47
CA LEU A 75 -2.97 18.04 -7.29
C LEU A 75 -1.67 18.56 -6.64
N LEU A 76 -0.61 17.75 -6.61
CA LEU A 76 0.70 18.08 -6.03
C LEU A 76 1.64 18.86 -6.98
N CYS A 77 1.42 18.78 -8.30
CA CYS A 77 2.22 19.48 -9.32
C CYS A 77 2.09 21.00 -9.21
N PHE A 78 0.93 21.51 -8.74
CA PHE A 78 0.78 22.93 -8.38
C PHE A 78 1.68 23.36 -7.20
N ARG A 79 2.25 22.40 -6.45
CA ARG A 79 3.13 22.61 -5.29
C ARG A 79 4.56 22.07 -5.50
N ARG A 80 5.14 22.03 -6.72
CA ARG A 80 6.57 21.65 -6.94
C ARG A 80 7.06 20.37 -6.21
N LEU A 81 6.16 19.51 -5.76
CA LEU A 81 6.51 18.29 -5.03
C LEU A 81 6.76 17.21 -6.08
N ARG A 82 8.02 17.07 -6.49
CA ARG A 82 8.52 15.90 -7.24
C ARG A 82 7.97 14.66 -6.56
N LEU A 83 7.38 13.74 -7.34
CA LEU A 83 6.96 12.39 -6.97
C LEU A 83 7.22 12.08 -5.50
N SER A 84 6.15 12.03 -4.69
CA SER A 84 6.27 11.66 -3.28
C SER A 84 7.20 10.44 -3.21
N LEU A 85 8.36 10.59 -2.54
CA LEU A 85 9.40 9.54 -2.43
C LEU A 85 8.85 8.10 -2.29
N PRO A 86 7.73 7.85 -1.60
CA PRO A 86 7.07 6.54 -1.55
C PRO A 86 6.74 5.90 -2.91
N CYS A 87 6.29 6.63 -3.92
CA CYS A 87 5.96 6.07 -5.25
C CYS A 87 7.20 5.54 -5.99
N GLN A 88 8.29 6.30 -5.94
CA GLN A 88 9.55 5.91 -6.60
C GLN A 88 10.23 4.75 -5.86
N LYS A 89 10.14 4.72 -4.52
CA LYS A 89 10.62 3.60 -3.70
C LYS A 89 9.87 2.31 -4.06
N LEU A 90 8.54 2.35 -4.11
CA LEU A 90 7.74 1.18 -4.47
C LEU A 90 8.05 0.70 -5.90
N ARG A 91 8.09 1.62 -6.87
CA ARG A 91 8.48 1.27 -8.25
C ARG A 91 9.87 0.62 -8.31
N SER A 92 10.82 1.14 -7.55
CA SER A 92 12.17 0.56 -7.46
C SER A 92 12.20 -0.80 -6.77
N ALA A 93 11.30 -1.06 -5.83
CA ALA A 93 11.17 -2.38 -5.21
C ALA A 93 10.50 -3.41 -6.12
N LEU A 94 9.53 -2.99 -6.95
CA LEU A 94 8.81 -3.87 -7.87
C LEU A 94 9.59 -4.21 -9.15
N TYR A 95 10.39 -3.26 -9.65
CA TYR A 95 11.06 -3.37 -10.95
C TYR A 95 12.58 -3.17 -10.88
N GLY A 96 13.14 -2.86 -9.71
CA GLY A 96 14.57 -2.63 -9.54
C GLY A 96 15.37 -3.90 -9.25
N ARG A 97 16.67 -3.71 -9.01
CA ARG A 97 17.62 -4.82 -8.79
C ARG A 97 17.53 -5.44 -7.38
N ARG A 98 16.90 -4.76 -6.41
CA ARG A 98 16.68 -5.29 -5.06
C ARG A 98 15.43 -6.17 -5.07
N ARG A 99 15.63 -7.46 -4.84
CA ARG A 99 14.57 -8.47 -4.90
C ARG A 99 13.84 -8.53 -3.57
N CYS A 100 12.67 -7.90 -3.51
CA CYS A 100 11.69 -8.29 -2.50
C CYS A 100 11.08 -9.62 -2.93
N SER A 101 10.86 -10.57 -2.02
CA SER A 101 10.18 -11.83 -2.33
C SER A 101 8.66 -11.68 -2.33
N HIS A 102 8.14 -10.95 -1.35
CA HIS A 102 6.72 -10.69 -1.14
C HIS A 102 6.52 -9.36 -0.40
N PHE A 103 5.28 -8.94 -0.30
CA PHE A 103 4.88 -7.75 0.43
C PHE A 103 3.66 -8.04 1.28
N ARG A 104 3.69 -7.55 2.51
CA ARG A 104 2.51 -7.52 3.36
C ARG A 104 1.83 -6.17 3.28
N VAL A 105 0.54 -6.18 3.00
CA VAL A 105 -0.31 -4.99 3.02
C VAL A 105 -1.24 -5.08 4.22
N ASN A 106 -1.21 -4.04 5.05
CA ASN A 106 -2.12 -3.89 6.16
C ASN A 106 -3.02 -2.67 5.92
N VAL A 107 -4.33 -2.86 6.05
CA VAL A 107 -5.32 -1.79 5.98
C VAL A 107 -6.01 -1.69 7.33
N LYS A 108 -5.88 -0.55 7.99
CA LYS A 108 -6.58 -0.24 9.24
C LYS A 108 -7.78 0.62 8.92
N GLN A 109 -8.95 0.16 9.35
CA GLN A 109 -10.20 0.91 9.30
C GLN A 109 -10.52 1.43 10.70
N CYS A 110 -10.72 2.73 10.82
CA CYS A 110 -11.24 3.37 12.03
C CYS A 110 -12.65 3.91 11.78
N GLU A 111 -13.62 3.41 12.52
CA GLU A 111 -14.95 4.01 12.61
C GLU A 111 -14.88 5.24 13.52
N THR A 112 -14.60 6.41 12.94
CA THR A 112 -14.81 7.68 13.62
C THR A 112 -16.29 7.87 13.88
N GLY A 113 -16.72 7.60 15.12
CA GLY A 113 -18.06 7.91 15.61
C GLY A 113 -18.19 9.41 15.83
N LEU A 114 -18.85 10.09 14.90
CA LEU A 114 -19.48 11.39 15.08
C LEU A 114 -20.88 11.31 14.48
#